data_AF-A0A927WQJ0-F1
#
_entry.id   AF-A0A927WQJ0-F1
#
_cell.length_a   1.000
_cell.length_b   1.000
_cell.length_c   1.000
_cell.angle_alpha   90.00
_cell.angle_beta   90.00
_cell.angle_gamma   90.00
#
_symmetry.space_group_name_H-M   'P 1'
#
loop_
_entity.id
_entity.type
_entity.pdbx_description
1 polymer ?
#
loop_
_entity_poly.entity_id
_entity_poly.type
_entity_poly.pdbx_seq_one_letter_code
_entity_poly.pdbx_strand_id
1 'polypeptide(L)'
;QAERLRLEKDKLEAFFVWLEGIQPKVLPKSALGKAVNYALNHRKGLSAFLTDGNIALSNNICERAIRNFTIGRKNWLFSASPKGATASAAVYSIVETSKANGLEPF
;
A
#
# COMPACT_ATOMS: atom_id res chain seq x y z
N GLN A 1 9.25 13.18 13.70
CA GLN A 1 9.90 11.85 13.49
C GLN A 1 10.32 11.19 14.81
N ALA A 2 11.01 11.89 15.73
CA ALA A 2 11.48 11.30 17.00
C ALA A 2 10.37 10.68 17.88
N GLU A 3 9.21 11.31 17.96
CA GLU A 3 8.09 10.81 18.78
C GLU A 3 7.43 9.55 18.19
N ARG A 4 7.33 9.46 16.85
CA ARG A 4 6.84 8.27 16.15
C ARG A 4 7.75 7.07 16.38
N LEU A 5 9.07 7.28 16.28
CA LEU A 5 10.05 6.24 16.56
C LEU A 5 9.95 5.76 18.01
N ARG A 6 9.73 6.68 18.97
CA ARG A 6 9.61 6.34 20.38
C ARG A 6 8.37 5.50 20.70
N LEU A 7 7.23 5.80 20.06
CA LEU A 7 5.95 5.17 20.40
C LEU A 7 5.66 3.88 19.62
N GLU A 8 6.10 3.81 18.36
CA GLU A 8 5.69 2.75 17.44
C GLU A 8 6.75 1.67 17.23
N LYS A 9 8.03 1.96 17.51
CA LYS A 9 9.11 0.99 17.31
C LYS A 9 8.91 -0.27 18.14
N ASP A 10 8.62 -0.13 19.42
CA ASP A 10 8.50 -1.28 20.33
C ASP A 10 7.30 -2.16 19.95
N LYS A 11 6.19 -1.55 19.49
CA LYS A 11 5.01 -2.27 19.00
C LYS A 11 5.33 -3.04 17.71
N LEU A 12 6.05 -2.41 16.79
CA LEU A 12 6.43 -3.03 15.52
C LEU A 12 7.39 -4.19 15.73
N GLU A 13 8.38 -4.02 16.61
CA GLU A 13 9.30 -5.08 17.00
C GLU A 13 8.55 -6.25 17.67
N ALA A 14 7.66 -5.96 18.62
CA ALA A 14 6.82 -6.98 19.26
C ALA A 14 5.95 -7.74 18.25
N PHE A 15 5.41 -7.05 17.24
CA PHE A 15 4.65 -7.67 16.16
C PHE A 15 5.50 -8.65 15.33
N PHE A 16 6.72 -8.27 14.94
CA PHE A 16 7.59 -9.16 14.17
C PHE A 16 8.06 -10.36 14.99
N VAL A 17 8.42 -10.16 16.27
CA VAL A 17 8.75 -11.27 17.17
C VAL A 17 7.58 -12.24 17.30
N TRP A 18 6.36 -11.71 17.42
CA TRP A 18 5.15 -12.54 17.45
C TRP A 18 4.93 -13.33 16.15
N LEU A 19 5.17 -12.71 14.99
CA LEU A 19 5.09 -13.40 13.69
C LEU A 19 6.12 -14.51 13.54
N GLU A 20 7.36 -14.30 13.98
CA GLU A 20 8.43 -15.31 13.98
C GLU A 20 8.05 -16.52 14.85
N GLY A 21 7.40 -16.28 16.00
CA GLY A 21 6.89 -17.34 16.85
C GLY A 21 5.68 -18.12 16.28
N ILE A 22 4.94 -17.52 15.35
CA ILE A 22 3.79 -18.14 14.67
C ILE A 22 4.22 -18.88 13.40
N GLN A 23 5.21 -18.38 12.67
CA GLN A 23 5.68 -18.94 11.41
C GLN A 23 5.88 -20.47 11.43
N PRO A 24 6.54 -21.10 12.43
CA PRO A 24 6.70 -22.56 12.47
C PRO A 24 5.42 -23.33 12.81
N LYS A 25 4.39 -22.65 13.34
CA LYS A 25 3.13 -23.25 13.79
C LYS A 25 2.05 -23.25 12.70
N VAL A 26 2.29 -22.54 11.59
CA VAL A 26 1.32 -22.40 10.50
C VAL A 26 1.78 -23.15 9.25
N LEU A 27 0.83 -23.79 8.57
CA LEU A 27 1.12 -24.44 7.29
C LEU A 27 1.52 -23.37 6.26
N PRO A 28 2.69 -23.47 5.60
CA PRO A 28 3.20 -22.41 4.72
C PRO A 28 2.25 -22.02 3.58
N LYS A 29 1.45 -22.97 3.09
CA LYS A 29 0.50 -22.75 1.98
C LYS A 29 -0.89 -22.27 2.43
N SER A 30 -1.17 -22.25 3.73
CA SER A 30 -2.43 -21.71 4.26
C SER A 30 -2.51 -20.20 4.06
N ALA A 31 -3.72 -19.63 4.10
CA ALA A 31 -3.91 -18.18 3.98
C ALA A 31 -3.11 -17.42 5.06
N LEU A 32 -3.13 -17.92 6.31
CA LEU A 32 -2.36 -17.36 7.41
C LEU A 32 -0.85 -17.53 7.19
N GLY A 33 -0.39 -18.71 6.80
CA GLY A 33 1.03 -18.96 6.50
C GLY A 33 1.57 -18.06 5.39
N LYS A 34 0.78 -17.81 4.34
CA LYS A 34 1.13 -16.84 3.29
C LYS A 34 1.22 -15.42 3.85
N ALA A 35 0.28 -14.99 4.67
CA ALA A 35 0.29 -13.65 5.27
C ALA A 35 1.47 -13.43 6.21
N VAL A 36 1.77 -14.41 7.07
CA VAL A 36 2.92 -14.36 8.00
C VAL A 36 4.24 -14.27 7.20
N ASN A 37 4.43 -15.16 6.23
CA ASN A 37 5.63 -15.14 5.40
C ASN A 37 5.75 -13.84 4.59
N TYR A 38 4.63 -13.32 4.07
CA TYR A 38 4.61 -12.04 3.38
C TYR A 38 5.10 -10.90 4.29
N ALA A 39 4.55 -10.79 5.50
CA ALA A 39 4.94 -9.75 6.44
C ALA A 39 6.42 -9.85 6.83
N LEU A 40 6.91 -11.06 7.14
CA LEU A 40 8.32 -11.30 7.49
C LEU A 40 9.27 -10.95 6.34
N ASN A 41 8.97 -11.38 5.12
CA ASN A 41 9.78 -11.08 3.94
C ASN A 41 9.83 -9.58 3.63
N HIS A 42 8.82 -8.81 4.02
CA HIS A 42 8.70 -7.37 3.76
C HIS A 42 8.99 -6.50 4.99
N ARG A 43 9.57 -7.06 6.05
CA ARG A 43 9.87 -6.35 7.30
C ARG A 43 10.51 -4.98 7.09
N LYS A 44 11.53 -4.90 6.21
CA LYS A 44 12.22 -3.65 5.88
C LYS A 44 11.27 -2.59 5.29
N GLY A 45 10.41 -2.97 4.35
CA GLY A 45 9.46 -2.07 3.72
C GLY A 45 8.37 -1.61 4.68
N LEU A 46 7.83 -2.55 5.46
CA LEU A 46 6.80 -2.28 6.48
C LEU A 46 7.32 -1.44 7.65
N SER A 47 8.64 -1.37 7.85
CA SER A 47 9.27 -0.53 8.88
C SER A 47 9.75 0.84 8.38
N ALA A 48 9.69 1.10 7.07
CA ALA A 48 10.29 2.30 6.47
C ALA A 48 9.65 3.63 6.97
N PHE A 49 8.38 3.59 7.38
CA PHE A 49 7.66 4.74 7.94
C PHE A 49 8.22 5.22 9.30
N LEU A 50 9.05 4.41 9.97
CA LEU A 50 9.76 4.79 11.19
C LEU A 50 10.96 5.70 10.90
N THR A 51 11.61 5.50 9.76
CA THR A 51 12.80 6.26 9.35
C THR A 51 12.45 7.48 8.50
N ASP A 52 11.47 7.35 7.61
CA ASP A 52 11.02 8.43 6.73
C ASP A 52 9.62 8.91 7.11
N GLY A 53 9.51 10.20 7.48
CA GLY A 53 8.25 10.82 7.85
C GLY A 53 7.28 11.01 6.69
N ASN A 54 7.77 10.99 5.45
CA ASN A 54 6.94 11.11 4.24
C ASN A 54 6.21 9.81 3.92
N ILE A 55 6.66 8.68 4.46
CA ILE A 55 6.01 7.39 4.26
C ILE A 55 4.84 7.28 5.24
N ALA A 56 3.64 7.11 4.67
CA ALA A 56 2.44 6.83 5.44
C ALA A 56 2.49 5.40 6.00
N LEU A 57 1.95 5.19 7.20
CA LEU A 57 1.83 3.87 7.83
C LEU A 57 0.97 2.90 7.00
N SER A 58 -0.05 3.43 6.33
CA SER A 58 -0.99 2.66 5.51
C SER A 58 -0.98 3.16 4.08
N ASN A 59 -1.27 2.26 3.14
CA ASN A 59 -1.48 2.58 1.73
C ASN A 59 -2.85 3.25 1.44
N ASN A 60 -3.65 3.58 2.46
CA ASN A 60 -5.01 4.13 2.31
C ASN A 60 -5.08 5.35 1.38
N ILE A 61 -4.06 6.23 1.39
CA ILE A 61 -3.98 7.38 0.49
C ILE A 61 -3.93 6.90 -0.98
N CYS A 62 -3.05 5.94 -1.28
CA CYS A 62 -2.94 5.36 -2.62
C CYS A 62 -4.21 4.61 -3.03
N GLU A 63 -4.81 3.84 -2.12
CA GLU A 63 -6.05 3.11 -2.39
C GLU A 63 -7.22 4.05 -2.69
N ARG A 64 -7.32 5.18 -1.97
CA ARG A 64 -8.31 6.22 -2.24
C ARG A 64 -8.08 6.88 -3.59
N ALA A 65 -6.83 7.21 -3.93
CA ALA A 65 -6.50 7.84 -5.21
C ALA A 65 -6.83 6.94 -6.42
N ILE A 66 -6.49 5.65 -6.33
CA ILE A 66 -6.74 4.70 -7.44
C ILE A 66 -8.22 4.26 -7.55
N ARG A 67 -9.03 4.51 -6.51
CA ARG A 67 -10.43 4.05 -6.46
C ARG A 67 -11.24 4.52 -7.66
N ASN A 68 -11.15 5.80 -8.04
CA ASN A 68 -11.91 6.35 -9.17
C ASN A 68 -11.58 5.63 -10.47
N PHE A 69 -10.29 5.38 -10.71
CA PHE A 69 -9.82 4.62 -11.86
C PHE A 69 -10.35 3.18 -11.87
N THR A 70 -10.29 2.48 -10.74
CA THR A 70 -10.76 1.09 -10.65
C THR A 70 -12.28 0.95 -10.86
N ILE A 71 -13.06 1.93 -10.38
CA ILE A 71 -14.51 2.00 -10.65
C ILE A 71 -14.76 2.26 -12.13
N GLY A 72 -14.07 3.23 -12.74
CA GLY A 72 -14.17 3.53 -14.17
C GLY A 72 -13.83 2.31 -15.03
N ARG A 73 -12.72 1.62 -14.72
CA ARG A 73 -12.28 0.40 -15.43
C ARG A 73 -13.35 -0.70 -15.45
N LYS A 74 -14.13 -0.85 -14.38
CA LYS A 74 -15.23 -1.82 -14.33
C LYS A 74 -16.35 -1.49 -15.35
N ASN A 75 -16.55 -0.20 -15.65
CA ASN A 75 -17.61 0.29 -16.54
C ASN A 75 -17.16 0.39 -18.00
N TRP A 76 -15.85 0.36 -18.29
CA TRP A 76 -15.32 0.42 -19.65
C TRP A 76 -15.27 -0.97 -20.30
N LEU A 77 -16.44 -1.50 -20.67
CA LEU A 77 -16.63 -2.87 -21.17
C LEU A 77 -15.79 -3.24 -22.40
N PHE A 78 -15.29 -2.27 -23.16
CA PHE A 78 -14.51 -2.48 -24.38
C PHE A 78 -13.07 -1.93 -24.31
N SER A 79 -12.62 -1.47 -23.14
CA SER A 79 -11.28 -0.91 -22.95
C SER A 79 -10.31 -1.99 -22.46
N ALA A 80 -9.75 -2.76 -23.42
CA ALA A 80 -8.91 -3.93 -23.13
C ALA A 80 -7.51 -3.88 -23.72
N SER A 81 -7.12 -2.79 -24.38
CA SER A 81 -5.78 -2.68 -24.98
C SER A 81 -4.73 -2.18 -23.97
N PRO A 82 -3.50 -2.72 -23.96
CA PRO A 82 -2.40 -2.19 -23.15
C PRO A 82 -2.14 -0.70 -23.40
N LYS A 83 -2.24 -0.26 -24.66
CA LYS A 83 -2.11 1.16 -25.04
C LYS A 83 -3.18 2.03 -24.39
N GLY A 84 -4.43 1.57 -24.39
CA GLY A 84 -5.54 2.27 -23.72
C GLY A 84 -5.38 2.33 -22.21
N ALA A 85 -4.86 1.26 -21.59
CA ALA A 85 -4.54 1.25 -20.16
C ALA A 85 -3.47 2.28 -19.82
N THR A 86 -2.38 2.35 -20.59
CA THR A 86 -1.31 3.35 -20.40
C THR A 86 -1.82 4.77 -20.56
N ALA A 87 -2.61 5.05 -21.63
CA ALA A 87 -3.19 6.36 -21.86
C ALA A 87 -4.12 6.78 -20.70
N SER A 88 -4.97 5.86 -20.25
CA SER A 88 -5.89 6.13 -19.13
C SER A 88 -5.13 6.38 -17.83
N ALA A 89 -4.08 5.60 -17.55
CA ALA A 89 -3.22 5.80 -16.38
C ALA A 89 -2.55 7.18 -16.39
N ALA A 90 -2.08 7.66 -17.55
CA ALA A 90 -1.50 8.99 -17.68
C ALA A 90 -2.52 10.11 -17.37
N VAL A 91 -3.73 10.03 -17.94
CA VAL A 91 -4.79 11.02 -17.69
C VAL A 91 -5.18 11.06 -16.21
N TYR A 92 -5.42 9.90 -15.60
CA TYR A 92 -5.77 9.83 -14.17
C TYR A 92 -4.63 10.30 -13.27
N SER A 93 -3.37 10.05 -13.65
CA SER A 93 -2.21 10.56 -12.90
C SER A 93 -2.19 12.08 -12.88
N ILE A 94 -2.48 12.75 -14.00
CA ILE A 94 -2.57 14.21 -14.07
C ILE A 94 -3.71 14.72 -13.18
N VAL A 95 -4.90 14.13 -13.29
CA VAL A 95 -6.08 14.53 -12.50
C VAL A 95 -5.83 14.37 -11.00
N GLU A 96 -5.31 13.23 -10.56
CA GLU A 96 -5.03 13.00 -9.13
C GLU A 96 -3.88 13.88 -8.62
N THR A 97 -2.89 14.21 -9.48
CA THR A 97 -1.84 15.18 -9.15
C THR A 97 -2.42 16.59 -8.98
N SER A 98 -3.31 17.04 -9.86
CA SER A 98 -3.98 18.34 -9.73
C SER A 98 -4.76 18.44 -8.42
N LYS A 99 -5.55 17.41 -8.08
CA LYS A 99 -6.27 17.34 -6.80
C LYS A 99 -5.32 17.37 -5.60
N ALA A 100 -4.20 16.64 -5.65
CA ALA A 100 -3.20 16.62 -4.58
C ALA A 100 -2.54 18.00 -4.36
N ASN A 101 -2.53 18.86 -5.39
CA ASN A 101 -2.02 20.24 -5.33
C ASN A 101 -3.12 21.28 -5.09
N GLY A 102 -4.35 20.88 -4.77
CA GLY A 102 -5.46 21.81 -4.50
C GLY A 102 -5.97 22.55 -5.73
N LEU A 103 -5.65 22.07 -6.93
CA LEU A 103 -6.15 22.61 -8.19
C LEU A 103 -7.48 21.94 -8.55
N GLU A 104 -8.43 22.72 -9.05
CA GLU A 104 -9.65 22.17 -9.65
C GLU A 104 -9.33 21.63 -11.05
N PRO A 105 -9.49 20.32 -11.30
CA PRO A 105 -9.25 19.73 -12.61
C PRO A 105 -10.48 19.73 -13.52
N PHE A 106 -11.60 20.32 -13.08
CA PHE A 106 -12.92 20.28 -13.72
C PHE A 106 -13.61 21.64 -13.66
#